data_AF-A0AAD6T7Y1-F1
#
_entry.id   AF-A0AAD6T7Y1-F1
#
_cell.length_a   1.000
_cell.length_b   1.000
_cell.length_c   1.000
_cell.angle_alpha   90.00
_cell.angle_beta   90.00
_cell.angle_gamma   90.00
#
_symmetry.space_group_name_H-M   'P 1'
#
loop_
_entity.id
_entity.type
_entity.pdbx_description
1 polymer ?
#
loop_
_entity_poly.entity_id
_entity_poly.type
_entity_poly.pdbx_seq_one_letter_code
_entity_poly.pdbx_strand_id
1 'polypeptide(L)' 'MSSQSDDTFSLYDLRVEVTCPPDARISSGAKEGDHFTLKGELLHLPPGQGFSIYSLAGRGLSLTFHSCR' A
#
# COMPACT_ATOMS: atom_id res chain seq x y z
N MET A 1 -23.20 17.19 28.03
CA MET A 1 -22.39 15.96 28.00
C MET A 1 -22.35 15.49 26.56
N SER A 2 -21.24 15.75 25.86
CA SER A 2 -21.03 15.31 24.48
C SER A 2 -21.00 13.79 24.46
N SER A 3 -21.86 13.19 23.64
CA SER A 3 -21.85 11.77 23.32
C SER A 3 -20.48 11.42 22.74
N GLN A 4 -19.60 10.85 23.57
CA GLN A 4 -18.37 10.21 23.11
C GLN A 4 -18.81 9.01 22.28
N SER A 5 -18.93 9.22 20.97
CA SER A 5 -18.84 8.13 20.01
C SER A 5 -17.53 7.41 20.33
N ASP A 6 -17.61 6.12 20.68
CA ASP A 6 -16.46 5.24 20.86
C ASP A 6 -15.40 5.54 19.80
N ASP A 7 -14.30 6.19 20.19
CA ASP A 7 -13.13 6.47 19.34
C ASP A 7 -12.33 5.16 19.13
N THR A 8 -13.01 4.08 18.75
CA THR A 8 -12.37 2.83 18.35
C THR A 8 -12.15 2.84 16.85
N PHE A 9 -10.88 2.73 16.45
CA PHE A 9 -10.50 2.49 15.06
C PHE A 9 -9.97 1.06 14.93
N SER A 10 -10.30 0.40 13.84
CA SER A 10 -9.74 -0.92 13.51
C SER A 10 -8.50 -0.73 12.65
N LEU A 11 -7.36 -1.25 13.11
CA LEU A 11 -6.16 -1.38 12.31
C LEU A 11 -6.34 -2.56 11.36
N TYR A 12 -6.26 -2.31 10.07
CA TYR A 12 -6.31 -3.34 9.03
C TYR A 12 -4.92 -3.58 8.50
N ASP A 13 -4.57 -4.85 8.31
CA ASP A 13 -3.39 -5.21 7.55
C ASP A 13 -3.69 -5.03 6.06
N LEU A 14 -2.91 -4.20 5.38
CA LEU A 14 -3.10 -3.85 3.98
C LEU A 14 -1.96 -4.42 3.15
N ARG A 15 -2.27 -5.31 2.21
CA ARG A 15 -1.34 -5.68 1.15
C ARG A 15 -1.52 -4.70 -0.01
N VAL A 16 -0.45 -4.00 -0.36
CA VAL A 16 -0.42 -3.08 -1.50
C VAL A 16 0.39 -3.72 -2.61
N GLU A 17 -0.18 -3.80 -3.80
CA GLU A 17 0.46 -4.39 -4.97
C GLU A 17 0.52 -3.38 -6.11
N VAL A 18 1.64 -3.40 -6.84
CA VAL A 18 1.83 -2.60 -8.03
C VAL A 18 1.19 -3.30 -9.21
N THR A 19 0.15 -2.67 -9.76
CA THR A 19 -0.53 -3.12 -10.97
C THR A 19 -0.24 -2.14 -12.09
N CYS A 20 0.17 -2.64 -13.26
CA CYS A 20 0.51 -1.79 -14.40
C CYS A 20 -0.66 -1.80 -15.40
N PRO A 21 -1.45 -0.71 -15.52
CA PRO A 21 -2.41 -0.61 -16.62
C PRO A 21 -1.67 -0.59 -17.96
N PRO A 22 -2.26 -1.13 -19.04
CA PRO A 22 -1.58 -1.35 -20.32
C PRO A 22 -0.97 -0.09 -20.97
N ASP A 23 -1.47 1.11 -20.63
CA ASP A 23 -0.98 2.40 -21.15
C ASP A 23 -0.18 3.23 -20.12
N ALA A 24 0.10 2.69 -18.93
CA ALA A 24 0.83 3.42 -17.89
C ALA A 24 2.27 2.94 -17.79
N ARG A 25 3.20 3.90 -17.76
CA ARG A 25 4.62 3.63 -17.58
C ARG A 25 4.99 3.78 -16.11
N ILE A 26 5.40 2.69 -15.48
CA ILE A 26 5.99 2.75 -14.14
C ILE A 26 7.36 3.44 -14.25
N SER A 27 7.46 4.66 -13.70
CA SER A 27 8.63 5.53 -13.79
C SER A 27 9.45 5.60 -12.49
N SER A 28 9.21 4.65 -11.59
CA SER A 28 9.98 4.44 -10.36
C SER A 28 10.36 2.97 -10.36
N GLY A 29 11.59 2.58 -10.01
CA GLY A 29 12.14 1.22 -10.20
C GLY A 29 11.38 0.01 -9.61
N ALA A 30 10.15 0.22 -9.11
CA ALA A 30 9.16 -0.81 -8.88
C ALA A 30 8.77 -1.53 -10.18
N LYS A 31 8.48 -2.82 -10.06
CA LYS A 31 8.01 -3.68 -11.15
C LYS A 31 6.56 -4.06 -10.91
N GLU A 32 5.87 -4.43 -11.99
CA GLU A 32 4.55 -5.04 -11.87
C GLU A 32 4.63 -6.30 -10.98
N GLY A 33 3.70 -6.42 -10.04
CA GLY A 33 3.68 -7.51 -9.05
C GLY A 33 4.53 -7.28 -7.79
N ASP A 34 5.33 -6.21 -7.74
CA ASP A 34 5.95 -5.82 -6.47
C ASP A 34 4.85 -5.49 -5.47
N HIS A 35 4.94 -6.07 -4.27
CA HIS A 35 3.99 -5.83 -3.21
C HIS A 35 4.67 -5.64 -1.86
N PHE A 36 4.00 -4.95 -0.96
CA PHE A 36 4.36 -4.90 0.44
C PHE A 36 3.11 -5.08 1.30
N THR A 37 3.33 -5.47 2.55
CA THR A 37 2.25 -5.64 3.53
C THR A 37 2.45 -4.62 4.62
N LEU A 38 1.49 -3.73 4.80
CA LEU A 38 1.38 -2.89 5.96
C LEU A 38 0.68 -3.70 7.06
N LYS A 39 1.41 -4.03 8.13
CA LYS A 39 0.84 -4.70 9.30
C LYS A 39 0.81 -3.73 10.47
N GLY A 40 -0.38 -3.31 10.86
CA GLY A 40 -0.56 -2.15 11.73
C GLY A 40 0.10 -0.89 11.16
N GLU A 41 1.28 -0.54 11.66
CA GLU A 41 2.10 0.61 11.24
C GLU A 41 3.44 0.23 10.56
N LEU A 42 3.74 -1.06 10.48
CA LEU A 42 5.02 -1.57 9.96
C LEU A 42 4.89 -2.00 8.50
N LEU A 43 5.80 -1.50 7.66
CA LEU A 43 5.94 -1.91 6.27
C LEU A 43 6.81 -3.18 6.17
N HIS A 44 6.20 -4.27 5.71
CA HIS A 44 6.87 -5.54 5.46
C HIS A 44 7.07 -5.75 3.96
N LEU A 45 8.34 -5.82 3.56
CA LEU A 45 8.76 -6.11 2.19
C LEU A 45 9.17 -7.59 2.06
N PRO A 46 8.88 -8.23 0.92
CA PRO A 46 9.45 -9.54 0.60
C PRO A 46 10.99 -9.49 0.57
N PRO A 47 11.67 -10.59 0.91
CA PRO A 47 13.13 -10.64 0.91
C PRO A 47 13.69 -10.37 -0.49
N GLY A 48 14.66 -9.46 -0.59
CA GLY A 48 15.29 -9.07 -1.86
C GLY A 48 14.47 -8.06 -2.68
N GLN A 49 13.32 -7.61 -2.18
CA GLN A 49 12.50 -6.59 -2.83
C GLN A 49 12.67 -5.24 -2.13
N GLY A 50 12.87 -4.19 -2.91
CA GLY A 50 12.90 -2.82 -2.44
C GLY A 50 11.72 -2.06 -3.02
N PHE A 51 10.94 -1.39 -2.16
CA PHE A 51 9.86 -0.52 -2.60
C PHE A 51 10.14 0.92 -2.20
N SER A 52 10.06 1.84 -3.16
CA SER A 52 10.20 3.26 -2.87
C SER A 52 8.87 3.79 -2.34
N ILE A 53 8.83 4.18 -1.06
CA ILE A 53 7.62 4.74 -0.43
C ILE A 53 7.09 5.96 -1.18
N TYR A 54 7.96 6.74 -1.85
CA TYR A 54 7.56 7.85 -2.72
C TYR A 54 6.65 7.45 -3.88
N SER A 55 6.70 6.18 -4.31
CA SER A 55 5.80 5.65 -5.33
C SER A 55 4.33 5.62 -4.86
N LEU A 56 4.06 5.62 -3.55
CA LEU A 56 2.70 5.78 -2.98
C LEU A 56 2.17 7.21 -3.10
N ALA A 57 3.05 8.20 -3.02
CA ALA A 57 2.68 9.61 -3.08
C ALA A 57 2.49 10.10 -4.54
N GLY A 58 2.96 9.33 -5.51
CA GLY A 58 2.88 9.66 -6.92
C GLY A 58 1.49 9.38 -7.50
N ARG A 59 0.93 10.34 -8.24
CA ARG A 59 -0.31 10.14 -9.02
C ARG A 59 -0.14 9.24 -10.26
N GLY A 60 1.07 8.75 -10.53
CA GLY A 60 1.42 8.04 -11.75
C GLY A 60 1.39 6.51 -11.65
N LEU A 61 1.28 5.93 -10.45
CA LEU A 61 1.17 4.48 -10.27
C LEU A 61 -0.24 4.08 -9.88
N SER A 62 -0.77 3.03 -10.52
CA SER A 62 -1.99 2.37 -10.09
C SER A 62 -1.62 1.32 -9.04
N LEU A 63 -2.04 1.56 -7.80
CA LEU A 63 -1.78 0.67 -6.67
C LEU A 63 -3.09 0.04 -6.24
N THR A 64 -3.08 -1.29 -6.13
CA THR A 64 -4.25 -2.02 -5.66
C THR A 64 -4.06 -2.36 -4.18
N PHE A 65 -5.04 -1.97 -3.36
CA PHE A 65 -5.04 -2.22 -1.93
C PHE A 65 -5.93 -3.42 -1.61
N HIS A 66 -5.31 -4.49 -1.13
CA HIS A 66 -5.98 -5.67 -0.65
C HIS A 66 -5.99 -5.65 0.88
N SER A 67 -7.16 -5.48 1.49
CA SER A 67 -7.32 -5.65 2.94
C SER A 67 -7.24 -7.13 3.28
N CYS A 68 -6.24 -7.50 4.09
CA CYS A 68 -6.11 -8.82 4.68
C CYS A 68 -6.86 -8.79 6.02
N ARG A 69 -7.90 -9.62 6.15
CA ARG A 69 -8.77 -9.67 7.33
C ARG A 69 -8.14 -10.44 8.47
#